data_AF-A0A658NN83-F1
#
_entry.id   AF-A0A658NN83-F1
#
_cell.length_a   1.000
_cell.length_b   1.000
_cell.length_c   1.000
_cell.angle_alpha   90.00
_cell.angle_beta   90.00
_cell.angle_gamma   90.00
#
_symmetry.space_group_name_H-M   'P 1'
#
loop_
_entity.id
_entity.type
_entity.pdbx_description
1 polymer ?
#
loop_
_entity_poly.entity_id
_entity_poly.type
_entity_poly.pdbx_seq_one_letter_code
_entity_poly.pdbx_strand_id
1 'polypeptide(L)' 'TTTSLIAAVLDAAGLDPTVINGGIINAWGSNARLGSGDWMVAEADESDGTLVKLPATVAVVTNIDPEHLDHYGTFDALR' A
#
# COMPACT_ATOMS: atom_id res chain seq x y z
N THR A 1 1.91 1.26 8.15
CA THR A 1 0.84 1.55 9.14
C THR A 1 -0.53 1.72 8.51
N THR A 2 -0.69 2.67 7.58
CA THR A 2 -1.99 2.95 6.93
C THR A 2 -2.60 1.72 6.27
N THR A 3 -1.81 0.96 5.51
CA THR A 3 -2.19 -0.33 4.91
C THR A 3 -2.76 -1.29 5.97
N SER A 4 -2.06 -1.46 7.10
CA SER A 4 -2.50 -2.32 8.19
C SER A 4 -3.78 -1.85 8.88
N LEU A 5 -3.98 -0.53 9.04
CA LEU A 5 -5.20 0.04 9.61
C LEU A 5 -6.40 -0.20 8.69
N ILE A 6 -6.26 0.07 7.40
CA ILE A 6 -7.33 -0.17 6.40
C ILE A 6 -7.67 -1.66 6.35
N ALA A 7 -6.64 -2.51 6.28
CA ALA A 7 -6.80 -3.96 6.30
C ALA A 7 -7.56 -4.44 7.55
N ALA A 8 -7.22 -3.93 8.73
CA ALA A 8 -7.89 -4.29 9.99
C ALA A 8 -9.37 -3.85 10.01
N VAL A 9 -9.70 -2.67 9.49
CA VAL A 9 -11.08 -2.19 9.42
C VAL A 9 -11.91 -3.04 8.47
N LEU A 10 -11.38 -3.37 7.28
CA LEU A 10 -12.08 -4.22 6.31
C LEU A 10 -12.27 -5.65 6.83
N ASP A 11 -11.26 -6.21 7.50
CA ASP A 11 -11.34 -7.51 8.14
C ASP A 11 -12.40 -7.53 9.26
N ALA A 12 -12.41 -6.50 10.13
CA ALA A 12 -13.42 -6.34 11.18
C ALA A 12 -14.85 -6.16 10.63
N ALA A 13 -14.98 -5.62 9.41
CA ALA A 13 -16.26 -5.52 8.70
C ALA A 13 -16.69 -6.84 8.02
N GLY A 14 -15.88 -7.90 8.10
CA GLY A 14 -16.17 -9.20 7.49
C GLY A 14 -15.96 -9.25 5.98
N LEU A 15 -15.19 -8.31 5.42
CA LEU A 15 -14.93 -8.22 3.97
C LEU A 15 -13.75 -9.08 3.50
N ASP A 16 -13.00 -9.68 4.42
CA ASP A 16 -11.91 -10.63 4.16
C ASP A 16 -10.95 -10.22 3.01
N PRO A 17 -10.25 -9.08 3.13
CA PRO A 17 -9.43 -8.55 2.05
C PRO A 17 -8.15 -9.35 1.83
N THR A 18 -7.66 -9.37 0.59
CA THR A 18 -6.25 -9.70 0.31
C THR A 18 -5.36 -8.50 0.65
N VAL A 19 -4.22 -8.73 1.28
CA VAL A 19 -3.33 -7.66 1.77
C VAL A 19 -1.89 -7.92 1.38
N ILE A 20 -1.22 -6.87 0.88
CA ILE A 20 0.22 -6.82 0.63
C ILE A 20 0.77 -5.57 1.33
N ASN A 21 1.72 -5.76 2.24
CA ASN A 21 2.36 -4.70 3.01
C ASN A 21 3.87 -4.90 2.97
N GLY A 22 4.66 -3.83 2.88
CA GLY A 22 6.12 -3.92 2.91
C GLY A 22 6.65 -4.40 4.27
N GLY A 23 5.93 -4.06 5.35
CA GLY A 23 6.23 -4.51 6.71
C GLY A 23 5.41 -5.72 7.20
N ILE A 24 5.84 -6.31 8.31
CA ILE A 24 5.07 -7.38 8.98
C ILE A 24 3.83 -6.78 9.66
N ILE A 25 2.66 -7.35 9.36
CA ILE A 25 1.42 -7.06 10.09
C ILE A 25 1.38 -7.97 11.31
N ASN A 26 1.61 -7.39 12.50
CA ASN A 26 1.75 -8.15 13.76
C ASN A 26 0.57 -9.08 14.07
N ALA A 27 -0.66 -8.67 13.71
CA ALA A 27 -1.86 -9.49 13.93
C ALA A 27 -1.84 -10.84 13.19
N TRP A 28 -1.10 -10.92 12.09
CA TRP A 28 -1.01 -12.12 11.25
C TRP A 28 0.40 -12.71 11.20
N GLY A 29 1.39 -12.02 11.78
CA GLY A 29 2.80 -12.42 11.72
C GLY A 29 3.36 -12.51 10.29
N SER A 30 2.71 -11.84 9.33
CA SER A 30 3.02 -11.90 7.90
C SER A 30 2.92 -10.52 7.27
N ASN A 31 3.67 -10.30 6.19
CA ASN A 31 3.58 -9.10 5.37
C ASN A 31 2.49 -9.22 4.28
N ALA A 32 2.00 -10.43 4.04
CA ALA A 32 0.93 -10.71 3.10
C ALA A 32 -0.13 -11.63 3.71
N ARG A 33 -1.38 -11.43 3.30
CA ARG A 33 -2.51 -12.31 3.60
C ARG A 33 -3.35 -12.47 2.35
N LEU A 34 -3.68 -13.71 1.99
CA LEU A 34 -4.68 -13.99 0.98
C LEU A 34 -6.06 -14.02 1.65
N GLY A 35 -6.96 -13.17 1.17
CA GLY A 35 -8.37 -13.16 1.52
C GLY A 35 -9.23 -13.67 0.37
N SER A 36 -10.49 -13.93 0.64
CA SER A 36 -11.48 -14.41 -0.34
C SER A 36 -12.48 -13.35 -0.80
N GLY A 37 -12.44 -12.15 -0.20
CA GLY A 37 -13.29 -11.03 -0.59
C GLY A 37 -12.82 -10.28 -1.83
N ASP A 38 -13.65 -9.33 -2.25
CA ASP A 38 -13.43 -8.55 -3.49
C ASP A 38 -12.35 -7.47 -3.36
N TRP A 39 -11.93 -7.16 -2.13
CA TRP A 39 -11.02 -6.05 -1.86
C TRP A 39 -9.57 -6.49 -1.68
N MET A 40 -8.68 -5.70 -2.26
CA MET A 40 -7.24 -5.79 -2.03
C MET A 40 -6.74 -4.48 -1.40
N VAL A 41 -5.86 -4.60 -0.40
CA VAL A 41 -5.14 -3.47 0.19
C VAL A 41 -3.66 -3.68 -0.04
N ALA A 42 -3.04 -2.81 -0.83
CA ALA A 42 -1.62 -2.86 -1.14
C ALA A 42 -0.93 -1.58 -0.68
N GLU A 43 0.22 -1.73 -0.02
CA GLU A 43 1.20 -0.65 0.03
C GLU A 43 1.80 -0.44 -1.36
N ALA A 44 2.00 0.81 -1.74
CA ALA A 44 2.55 1.20 -3.02
C ALA A 44 3.69 2.19 -2.79
N ASP A 45 4.86 1.86 -3.35
CA ASP A 45 6.11 2.58 -3.16
C ASP A 45 6.49 3.27 -4.49
N GLU A 46 6.79 4.56 -4.44
CA GLU A 46 7.22 5.33 -5.60
C GLU A 46 8.57 4.85 -6.14
N SER A 47 9.46 4.38 -5.27
CA SER A 47 10.82 4.01 -5.65
C SER A 47 10.89 2.78 -6.57
N ASP A 48 9.80 2.00 -6.63
CA ASP A 48 9.66 0.83 -7.51
C ASP A 48 9.45 1.21 -9.00
N GLY A 49 9.21 2.48 -9.33
CA GLY A 49 9.00 2.95 -10.71
C GLY A 49 7.74 2.38 -11.38
N THR A 50 6.89 1.71 -10.61
CA THR A 50 5.64 1.09 -11.06
C THR A 50 4.40 1.64 -10.40
N LEU A 51 4.55 2.65 -9.53
CA LEU A 51 3.46 3.30 -8.80
C LEU A 51 2.27 3.67 -9.72
N VAL A 52 2.54 4.32 -10.86
CA VAL A 52 1.52 4.75 -11.84
C VAL A 52 0.93 3.61 -12.67
N LYS A 53 1.48 2.39 -12.55
CA LYS A 53 1.00 1.20 -13.25
C LYS A 53 0.07 0.36 -12.38
N LEU A 54 -0.07 0.67 -11.09
CA LEU A 54 -0.97 -0.03 -10.19
C LEU A 54 -2.42 0.39 -10.46
N PRO A 55 -3.29 -0.51 -10.94
CA PRO A 55 -4.70 -0.20 -11.05
C PRO A 55 -5.30 -0.06 -9.66
N ALA A 56 -5.86 1.10 -9.35
CA ALA A 56 -6.46 1.37 -8.04
C ALA A 56 -7.88 1.91 -8.20
N THR A 57 -8.84 1.28 -7.51
CA THR A 57 -10.19 1.85 -7.33
C THR A 57 -10.13 3.05 -6.38
N VAL A 58 -9.27 2.99 -5.37
CA VAL A 58 -9.03 4.04 -4.38
C VAL A 58 -7.53 4.14 -4.13
N ALA A 59 -6.99 5.35 -4.18
CA ALA A 59 -5.60 5.64 -3.82
C ALA A 59 -5.54 6.53 -2.58
N VAL A 60 -4.63 6.23 -1.67
CA VAL A 60 -4.37 7.03 -0.46
C VAL A 60 -2.95 7.55 -0.52
N VAL A 61 -2.79 8.87 -0.63
CA VAL A 61 -1.49 9.53 -0.53
C VAL A 61 -1.39 10.13 0.87
N THR A 62 -0.50 9.57 1.71
CA THR A 62 -0.32 10.07 3.08
C THR A 62 0.43 11.39 3.10
N ASN A 63 1.49 11.50 2.30
CA ASN A 63 2.31 12.70 2.11
C ASN A 63 3.16 12.52 0.83
N ILE A 64 3.95 13.55 0.48
CA ILE A 64 4.94 13.52 -0.61
C ILE A 64 6.22 14.16 -0.07
N ASP A 65 7.34 13.42 -0.07
CA ASP A 65 8.63 13.84 0.49
C ASP A 65 9.79 13.55 -0.49
N PRO A 66 10.94 14.25 -0.41
CA PRO A 66 12.07 14.06 -1.32
C PRO A 66 12.97 12.89 -0.89
N GLU A 67 12.39 11.75 -0.53
CA GLU A 67 13.16 10.59 -0.03
C GLU A 67 13.84 9.81 -1.16
N HIS A 68 13.14 9.61 -2.29
CA HIS A 68 13.61 8.78 -3.41
C HIS A 68 14.11 9.61 -4.62
N LEU A 69 14.76 10.75 -4.36
CA LEU A 69 15.33 11.59 -5.42
C LEU A 69 16.53 10.95 -6.13
N ASP A 70 17.11 9.89 -5.59
CA ASP A 70 18.06 9.04 -6.30
C ASP A 70 17.41 8.32 -7.49
N HIS A 71 16.12 8.00 -7.39
CA HIS A 71 15.32 7.44 -8.48
C HIS A 71 14.83 8.52 -9.46
N TYR A 72 14.32 9.64 -8.94
CA TYR A 72 13.63 10.66 -9.73
C TYR A 72 14.48 11.89 -10.12
N GLY A 73 15.67 12.04 -9.55
CA GLY A 73 16.60 13.15 -9.78
C GLY A 73 16.20 14.46 -9.11
N THR A 74 15.01 14.96 -9.39
CA THR A 74 14.49 16.23 -8.82
C THR A 74 13.07 16.06 -8.29
N PHE A 75 12.69 16.89 -7.32
CA PHE A 75 11.36 16.84 -6.74
C PHE A 75 10.25 17.17 -7.76
N ASP A 76 10.53 18.01 -8.76
CA ASP A 76 9.56 18.30 -9.82
C ASP A 76 9.31 17.09 -10.74
N ALA A 77 10.28 16.18 -10.87
CA ALA A 77 10.10 14.95 -11.65
C ALA A 77 9.28 13.88 -10.91
N LEU A 78 9.01 14.07 -9.62
CA LEU A 78 8.15 13.22 -8.81
C LEU A 78 6.66 13.61 -8.92
N ARG A 79 6.37 14.80 -9.47
CA ARG A 79 5.02 15.40 -9.56
C ARG A 79 4.16 14.87 -10.70
#